data_AF-A0A2M7J390-F1
#
_entry.id   AF-A0A2M7J390-F1
#
_cell.length_a   1.000
_cell.length_b   1.000
_cell.length_c   1.000
_cell.angle_alpha   90.00
_cell.angle_beta   90.00
_cell.angle_gamma   90.00
#
_symmetry.space_group_name_H-M   'P 1'
#
loop_
_entity.id
_entity.type
_entity.pdbx_description
1 polymer ?
#
loop_
_entity_poly.entity_id
_entity_poly.type
_entity_poly.pdbx_seq_one_letter_code
_entity_poly.pdbx_strand_id
1 'polypeptide(L)'
;MNLFFAPSDISSKDVPLREDVRLLGRILGDTIREQDGEETYQLVENVRRSAVRFRKIQDNQDRIQLEAILDALNPGETLAVVRAFSYFSQLSNIAEDLHHNRRHRNHLKAGSPPKNGSLKLALDRLTEKPVSEERLQAFLNSALISPVLTAHPTEVQRKSILDCHLIISSLLSTRDRMDMTPEDLADNEILLRRFVLILWQTRMLRTAKLTVNDEIKNGLEFYRYTFLKEIPKIYAGMEQELSARYKHDFKIPPFLRVGSWIGGDRDGNPYVTHDVMQSAVQQHSSVALEFYLNETNLLGTRLSLTDRLVEVSDDLRALADAAHDTAISRADEPYRRALIRIYSRLSATAQQLGHDIAHLRPTNPNAQPYDKPQDYMADLDILIHSLEQHGALYISQGRLSNLRRAVEVFGFHLAPLDMRQHSAI
;
A
#
# COMPACT_ATOMS: atom_id res chain seq x y z
N MET A 1 -4.48 24.90 -28.04
CA MET A 1 -5.90 24.52 -28.28
C MET A 1 -6.38 23.77 -27.05
N ASN A 2 -7.24 24.42 -26.26
CA ASN A 2 -7.50 24.06 -24.86
C ASN A 2 -8.56 22.95 -24.74
N LEU A 3 -8.15 21.78 -24.27
CA LEU A 3 -9.04 20.68 -23.89
C LEU A 3 -9.51 20.87 -22.44
N PHE A 4 -10.71 20.40 -22.11
CA PHE A 4 -11.43 20.47 -20.81
C PHE A 4 -11.99 21.85 -20.40
N PHE A 5 -13.23 22.16 -20.83
CA PHE A 5 -14.11 23.07 -20.11
C PHE A 5 -15.16 22.26 -19.33
N ALA A 6 -14.90 22.06 -18.03
CA ALA A 6 -15.94 21.85 -17.02
C ALA A 6 -16.55 23.23 -16.65
N PRO A 7 -17.79 23.30 -16.14
CA PRO A 7 -18.62 24.52 -16.14
C PRO A 7 -17.99 25.70 -15.39
N SER A 8 -18.40 26.90 -15.79
CA SER A 8 -17.94 28.21 -15.34
C SER A 8 -18.41 28.56 -13.92
N ASP A 9 -17.92 27.79 -12.94
CA ASP A 9 -17.64 28.27 -11.57
C ASP A 9 -16.75 27.23 -10.87
N ILE A 10 -15.43 27.41 -10.93
CA ILE A 10 -14.47 26.40 -10.45
C ILE A 10 -13.67 27.03 -9.33
N SER A 11 -13.73 26.42 -8.15
CA SER A 11 -12.86 26.80 -7.04
C SER A 11 -11.40 26.73 -7.50
N SER A 12 -10.61 27.77 -7.23
CA SER A 12 -9.15 27.78 -7.49
C SER A 12 -8.45 26.54 -6.94
N LYS A 13 -9.05 25.91 -5.93
CA LYS A 13 -8.61 24.69 -5.27
C LYS A 13 -8.62 23.45 -6.16
N ASP A 14 -9.35 23.42 -7.28
CA ASP A 14 -9.46 22.25 -8.17
C ASP A 14 -8.68 22.39 -9.49
N VAL A 15 -7.94 23.49 -9.65
CA VAL A 15 -7.05 23.70 -10.81
C VAL A 15 -6.01 22.58 -10.94
N PRO A 16 -5.30 22.16 -9.87
CA PRO A 16 -4.29 21.11 -9.98
C PRO A 16 -4.84 19.75 -10.44
N LEU A 17 -6.01 19.34 -9.92
CA LEU A 17 -6.72 18.12 -10.39
C LEU A 17 -6.97 18.18 -11.89
N ARG A 18 -7.47 19.33 -12.36
CA ARG A 18 -7.75 19.51 -13.78
C ARG A 18 -6.49 19.34 -14.59
N GLU A 19 -5.39 19.98 -14.20
CA GLU A 19 -4.12 19.91 -14.92
C GLU A 19 -3.61 18.48 -15.05
N ASP A 20 -3.68 17.69 -13.98
CA ASP A 20 -3.31 16.27 -13.99
C ASP A 20 -4.20 15.46 -14.95
N VAL A 21 -5.53 15.64 -14.88
CA VAL A 21 -6.47 15.01 -15.83
C VAL A 21 -6.20 15.45 -17.27
N ARG A 22 -5.86 16.73 -17.49
CA ARG A 22 -5.52 17.24 -18.83
C ARG A 22 -4.25 16.61 -19.37
N LEU A 23 -3.23 16.48 -18.53
CA LEU A 23 -1.94 15.90 -18.90
C LEU A 23 -2.13 14.44 -19.30
N LEU A 24 -2.73 13.63 -18.43
CA LEU A 24 -2.97 12.20 -18.69
C LEU A 24 -3.89 11.98 -19.89
N GLY A 25 -4.96 12.78 -20.02
CA GLY A 25 -5.86 12.71 -21.16
C GLY A 25 -5.17 13.05 -22.49
N ARG A 26 -4.25 14.02 -22.50
CA ARG A 26 -3.45 14.36 -23.68
C ARG A 26 -2.49 13.23 -24.04
N ILE A 27 -1.77 12.69 -23.07
CA ILE A 27 -0.86 11.57 -23.25
C ILE A 27 -1.59 10.35 -23.81
N LEU A 28 -2.78 10.02 -23.27
CA LEU A 28 -3.61 8.92 -23.78
C LEU A 28 -4.08 9.20 -25.22
N GLY A 29 -4.53 10.42 -25.51
CA GLY A 29 -4.93 10.81 -26.87
C GLY A 29 -3.79 10.70 -27.87
N ASP A 30 -2.60 11.17 -27.51
CA ASP A 30 -1.39 11.03 -28.33
C ASP A 30 -1.02 9.56 -28.53
N THR A 31 -1.13 8.74 -27.47
CA THR A 31 -0.89 7.29 -27.53
C THR A 31 -1.84 6.61 -28.54
N ILE A 32 -3.14 6.94 -28.48
CA ILE A 32 -4.13 6.38 -29.43
C ILE A 32 -3.78 6.79 -30.87
N ARG A 33 -3.45 8.07 -31.09
CA ARG A 33 -3.06 8.57 -32.40
C ARG A 33 -1.83 7.86 -32.96
N GLU A 34 -0.81 7.68 -32.12
CA GLU A 34 0.45 7.06 -32.52
C GLU A 34 0.34 5.55 -32.76
N GLN A 35 -0.50 4.84 -31.99
CA GLN A 35 -0.62 3.39 -32.05
C GLN A 35 -1.70 2.90 -33.01
N ASP A 36 -2.86 3.56 -33.03
CA ASP A 36 -4.05 3.11 -33.77
C ASP A 36 -4.51 4.11 -34.85
N GLY A 37 -3.73 5.18 -35.06
CA GLY A 37 -3.92 6.15 -36.14
C GLY A 37 -4.85 7.33 -35.81
N GLU A 38 -4.81 8.35 -36.67
CA GLU A 38 -5.59 9.59 -36.52
C GLU A 38 -7.11 9.34 -36.62
N GLU A 39 -7.55 8.39 -37.44
CA GLU A 39 -8.97 8.06 -37.60
C GLU A 39 -9.57 7.52 -36.29
N THR A 40 -8.88 6.58 -35.63
CA THR A 40 -9.28 6.03 -34.34
C THR A 40 -9.31 7.11 -33.26
N TYR A 41 -8.30 7.99 -33.23
CA TYR A 41 -8.27 9.14 -32.31
C TYR A 41 -9.48 10.05 -32.52
N GLN A 42 -9.76 10.43 -33.78
CA GLN A 42 -10.87 11.32 -34.12
C GLN A 42 -12.22 10.69 -33.78
N LEU A 43 -12.37 9.37 -33.98
CA LEU A 43 -13.55 8.62 -33.57
C LEU A 43 -13.79 8.72 -32.06
N VAL A 44 -12.78 8.41 -31.24
CA VAL A 44 -12.87 8.52 -29.77
C VAL A 44 -13.22 9.95 -29.35
N GLU A 45 -12.59 10.96 -29.95
CA GLU A 45 -12.88 12.36 -29.67
C GLU A 45 -14.30 12.77 -30.07
N ASN A 46 -14.82 12.26 -31.19
CA ASN A 46 -16.19 12.52 -31.65
C ASN A 46 -17.21 11.96 -30.67
N VAL A 47 -17.02 10.71 -30.22
CA VAL A 47 -17.86 10.08 -29.18
C VAL A 47 -17.80 10.91 -27.89
N ARG A 48 -16.60 11.32 -27.46
CA ARG A 48 -16.41 12.11 -26.23
C ARG A 48 -17.11 13.47 -26.31
N ARG A 49 -16.96 14.19 -27.42
CA ARG A 49 -17.60 15.51 -27.63
C ARG A 49 -19.12 15.39 -27.60
N SER A 50 -19.66 14.38 -28.27
CA SER A 50 -21.10 14.11 -28.33
C SER A 50 -21.66 13.76 -26.94
N ALA A 51 -20.98 12.88 -26.20
CA ALA A 51 -21.37 12.53 -24.82
C ALA A 51 -21.33 13.73 -23.85
N VAL A 52 -20.29 14.56 -23.93
CA VAL A 52 -20.17 15.78 -23.10
C VAL A 52 -21.27 16.79 -23.44
N ARG A 53 -21.57 16.96 -24.73
CA ARG A 53 -22.63 17.87 -25.20
C ARG A 53 -24.00 17.40 -24.69
N PHE A 54 -24.32 16.12 -24.88
CA PHE A 54 -25.54 15.51 -24.37
C PHE A 54 -25.67 15.68 -22.86
N ARG A 55 -24.61 15.44 -22.08
CA ARG A 55 -24.63 15.63 -20.61
C ARG A 55 -24.90 17.08 -20.19
N LYS A 56 -24.43 18.08 -20.95
CA LYS A 56 -24.60 19.50 -20.62
C LYS A 56 -25.98 20.03 -20.99
N ILE A 57 -26.49 19.67 -22.16
CA ILE A 57 -27.72 20.23 -22.73
C ILE A 57 -28.94 19.37 -22.37
N GLN A 58 -28.75 18.05 -22.22
CA GLN A 58 -29.81 17.05 -22.02
C GLN A 58 -30.88 17.06 -23.12
N ASP A 59 -30.50 17.44 -24.35
CA ASP A 59 -31.38 17.43 -25.51
C ASP A 59 -31.50 16.02 -26.13
N ASN A 60 -32.71 15.67 -26.57
CA ASN A 60 -33.01 14.40 -27.22
C ASN A 60 -32.33 14.28 -28.60
N GLN A 61 -32.06 15.40 -29.29
CA GLN A 61 -31.32 15.37 -30.56
C GLN A 61 -29.87 14.91 -30.39
N ASP A 62 -29.19 15.42 -29.34
CA ASP A 62 -27.81 15.03 -29.02
C ASP A 62 -27.73 13.56 -28.56
N ARG A 63 -28.80 13.05 -27.92
CA ARG A 63 -28.92 11.61 -27.60
C ARG A 63 -28.96 10.75 -28.86
N ILE A 64 -29.86 11.09 -29.80
CA ILE A 64 -30.03 10.35 -31.05
C ILE A 64 -28.73 10.36 -31.87
N GLN A 65 -28.02 11.49 -31.89
CA GLN A 65 -26.73 11.59 -32.57
C GLN A 65 -25.67 10.67 -31.94
N LEU A 66 -25.59 10.63 -30.60
CA LEU A 66 -24.66 9.74 -29.91
C LEU A 66 -25.00 8.26 -30.15
N GLU A 67 -26.29 7.89 -30.06
CA GLU A 67 -26.76 6.53 -30.34
C GLU A 67 -26.38 6.09 -31.76
N ALA A 68 -26.65 6.95 -32.76
CA ALA A 68 -26.29 6.66 -34.15
C ALA A 68 -24.78 6.44 -34.35
N ILE A 69 -23.92 7.21 -33.65
CA ILE A 69 -22.46 7.01 -33.72
C ILE A 69 -22.09 5.65 -33.12
N LEU A 70 -22.66 5.29 -31.97
CA LEU A 70 -22.35 4.05 -31.26
C LEU A 70 -22.85 2.81 -32.01
N ASP A 71 -24.05 2.88 -32.60
CA ASP A 71 -24.66 1.77 -33.36
C ASP A 71 -23.92 1.50 -34.69
N ALA A 72 -23.20 2.50 -35.21
CA ALA A 72 -22.44 2.37 -36.45
C ALA A 72 -21.03 1.77 -36.27
N LEU A 73 -20.56 1.59 -35.03
CA LEU A 73 -19.21 1.11 -34.76
C LEU A 73 -19.04 -0.36 -35.16
N ASN A 74 -17.98 -0.66 -35.90
CA ASN A 74 -17.58 -2.04 -36.10
C ASN A 74 -16.92 -2.61 -34.80
N PRO A 75 -16.69 -3.94 -34.71
CA PRO A 75 -16.13 -4.53 -33.48
C PRO A 75 -14.75 -3.99 -33.07
N GLY A 76 -13.89 -3.65 -34.04
CA GLY A 76 -12.56 -3.08 -33.76
C GLY A 76 -12.65 -1.66 -33.22
N GLU A 77 -13.48 -0.84 -33.85
CA GLU A 77 -13.80 0.53 -33.42
C GLU A 77 -14.44 0.55 -32.03
N THR A 78 -15.41 -0.34 -31.80
CA THR A 78 -16.07 -0.52 -30.49
C THR A 78 -15.04 -0.83 -29.42
N LEU A 79 -14.11 -1.74 -29.69
CA LEU A 79 -13.05 -2.09 -28.75
C LEU A 79 -12.14 -0.89 -28.46
N ALA A 80 -11.70 -0.15 -29.48
CA ALA A 80 -10.87 1.04 -29.31
C ALA A 80 -11.57 2.11 -28.45
N VAL A 81 -12.84 2.40 -28.75
CA VAL A 81 -13.66 3.37 -28.01
C VAL A 81 -13.83 2.94 -26.54
N VAL A 82 -14.26 1.71 -26.27
CA VAL A 82 -14.45 1.21 -24.91
C VAL A 82 -13.16 1.25 -24.10
N ARG A 83 -12.03 0.87 -24.71
CA ARG A 83 -10.71 0.90 -24.05
C ARG A 83 -10.27 2.33 -23.75
N ALA A 84 -10.45 3.25 -24.68
CA ALA A 84 -10.08 4.66 -24.51
C ALA A 84 -10.83 5.28 -23.32
N PHE A 85 -12.16 5.11 -23.26
CA PHE A 85 -12.95 5.62 -22.13
C PHE A 85 -12.61 4.93 -20.81
N SER A 86 -12.35 3.62 -20.84
CA SER A 86 -11.98 2.87 -19.63
C SER A 86 -10.65 3.33 -19.04
N TYR A 87 -9.59 3.44 -19.86
CA TYR A 87 -8.31 3.92 -19.37
C TYR A 87 -8.35 5.40 -18.99
N PHE A 88 -9.10 6.23 -19.73
CA PHE A 88 -9.29 7.62 -19.34
C PHE A 88 -9.95 7.73 -17.95
N SER A 89 -10.95 6.89 -17.67
CA SER A 89 -11.58 6.83 -16.34
C SER A 89 -10.58 6.41 -15.26
N GLN A 90 -9.79 5.37 -15.49
CA GLN A 90 -8.76 4.91 -14.54
C GLN A 90 -7.71 5.99 -14.27
N LEU A 91 -7.19 6.64 -15.33
CA LEU A 91 -6.23 7.74 -15.21
C LEU A 91 -6.82 8.94 -14.47
N SER A 92 -8.10 9.24 -14.67
CA SER A 92 -8.79 10.30 -13.95
C SER A 92 -8.94 9.97 -12.46
N ASN A 93 -9.24 8.73 -12.11
CA ASN A 93 -9.30 8.28 -10.71
C ASN A 93 -7.95 8.45 -10.01
N ILE A 94 -6.84 8.12 -10.68
CA ILE A 94 -5.48 8.35 -10.14
C ILE A 94 -5.25 9.83 -9.83
N ALA A 95 -5.65 10.73 -10.74
CA ALA A 95 -5.52 12.17 -10.55
C ALA A 95 -6.40 12.68 -9.39
N GLU A 96 -7.62 12.13 -9.25
CA GLU A 96 -8.54 12.46 -8.17
C GLU A 96 -8.00 12.04 -6.80
N ASP A 97 -7.50 10.81 -6.68
CA ASP A 97 -6.87 10.30 -5.46
C ASP A 97 -5.65 11.13 -5.05
N LEU A 98 -4.81 11.50 -6.03
CA LEU A 98 -3.68 12.38 -5.79
C LEU A 98 -4.14 13.77 -5.33
N HIS A 99 -5.21 14.30 -5.91
CA HIS A 99 -5.77 15.59 -5.51
C HIS A 99 -6.31 15.57 -4.10
N HIS A 100 -6.98 14.50 -3.68
CA HIS A 100 -7.41 14.32 -2.29
C HIS A 100 -6.20 14.38 -1.34
N ASN A 101 -5.12 13.67 -1.67
CA ASN A 101 -3.87 13.72 -0.91
C ASN A 101 -3.22 15.11 -0.91
N ARG A 102 -3.19 15.80 -2.06
CA ARG A 102 -2.70 17.18 -2.21
C ARG A 102 -3.49 18.14 -1.32
N ARG A 103 -4.82 18.07 -1.34
CA ARG A 103 -5.70 18.88 -0.49
C ARG A 103 -5.46 18.59 0.99
N HIS A 104 -5.37 17.33 1.37
CA HIS A 104 -5.05 16.95 2.75
C HIS A 104 -3.73 17.57 3.21
N ARG A 105 -2.67 17.46 2.39
CA ARG A 105 -1.36 18.05 2.68
C ARG A 105 -1.39 19.58 2.76
N ASN A 106 -2.11 20.25 1.87
CA ASN A 106 -2.25 21.72 1.92
C ASN A 106 -2.91 22.19 3.21
N HIS A 107 -3.91 21.45 3.70
CA HIS A 107 -4.50 21.72 5.02
C HIS A 107 -3.51 21.54 6.16
N LEU A 108 -2.71 20.46 6.14
CA LEU A 108 -1.67 20.23 7.14
C LEU A 108 -0.61 21.36 7.13
N LYS A 109 -0.10 21.75 5.94
CA LYS A 109 0.87 22.84 5.80
C LYS A 109 0.34 24.18 6.27
N ALA A 110 -0.94 24.45 6.04
CA ALA A 110 -1.60 25.67 6.48
C ALA A 110 -1.92 25.68 7.99
N GLY A 111 -1.62 24.61 8.73
CA GLY A 111 -2.01 24.47 10.13
C GLY A 111 -3.52 24.49 10.34
N SER A 112 -4.29 24.06 9.33
CA SER A 112 -5.76 24.01 9.43
C SER A 112 -6.19 23.11 10.60
N PRO A 113 -7.34 23.40 11.25
CA PRO A 113 -7.86 22.54 12.30
C PRO A 113 -8.03 21.08 11.83
N PRO A 114 -7.86 20.11 12.75
CA PRO A 114 -8.11 18.69 12.46
C PRO A 114 -9.51 18.47 11.87
N LYS A 115 -9.60 17.59 10.87
CA LYS A 115 -10.86 17.33 10.15
C LYS A 115 -11.61 16.12 10.71
N ASN A 116 -12.91 16.05 10.42
CA ASN A 116 -13.71 14.85 10.66
C ASN A 116 -13.05 13.63 10.01
N GLY A 117 -12.99 12.52 10.76
CA GLY A 117 -12.30 11.29 10.35
C GLY A 117 -10.81 11.23 10.71
N SER A 118 -10.21 12.30 11.24
CA SER A 118 -8.81 12.25 11.70
C SER A 118 -8.67 11.74 13.14
N LEU A 119 -7.60 11.00 13.41
CA LEU A 119 -7.25 10.53 14.75
C LEU A 119 -7.06 11.70 15.72
N LYS A 120 -6.37 12.76 15.28
CA LYS A 120 -6.13 13.96 16.09
C LYS A 120 -7.42 14.59 16.58
N LEU A 121 -8.40 14.80 15.69
CA LEU A 121 -9.70 15.35 16.09
C LEU A 121 -10.45 14.43 17.07
N ALA A 122 -10.34 13.10 16.89
CA ALA A 122 -10.96 12.15 17.80
C ALA A 122 -10.37 12.23 19.21
N LEU A 123 -9.04 12.39 19.31
CA LEU A 123 -8.35 12.59 20.59
C LEU A 123 -8.63 13.97 21.20
N ASP A 124 -8.72 15.03 20.41
CA ASP A 124 -9.08 16.36 20.89
C ASP A 124 -10.48 16.36 21.52
N ARG A 125 -11.46 15.76 20.83
CA ARG A 125 -12.82 15.56 21.37
C ARG A 125 -12.87 14.68 22.61
N LEU A 126 -11.90 13.79 22.79
CA LEU A 126 -11.80 12.97 23.98
C LEU A 126 -11.32 13.80 25.18
N THR A 127 -10.33 14.67 24.98
CA THR A 127 -9.83 15.58 26.03
C THR A 127 -10.86 16.61 26.49
N GLU A 128 -11.82 16.97 25.64
CA GLU A 128 -12.93 17.86 25.98
C GLU A 128 -14.01 17.19 26.85
N LYS A 129 -13.94 15.86 27.03
CA LYS A 129 -14.93 15.08 27.79
C LYS A 129 -14.33 14.54 29.09
N PRO A 130 -15.15 14.33 30.13
CA PRO A 130 -14.69 13.75 31.40
C PRO A 130 -14.52 12.22 31.27
N VAL A 131 -13.53 11.78 30.49
CA VAL A 131 -13.14 10.37 30.36
C VAL A 131 -11.84 10.18 31.14
N SER A 132 -11.82 9.26 32.11
CA SER A 132 -10.60 8.96 32.86
C SER A 132 -9.60 8.17 32.02
N GLU A 133 -8.32 8.28 32.37
CA GLU A 133 -7.22 7.58 31.70
C GLU A 133 -7.40 6.05 31.80
N GLU A 134 -7.89 5.53 32.93
CA GLU A 134 -8.17 4.10 33.13
C GLU A 134 -9.27 3.61 32.20
N ARG A 135 -10.31 4.44 31.98
CA ARG A 135 -11.40 4.11 31.06
C ARG A 135 -10.90 4.09 29.62
N LEU A 136 -10.02 5.02 29.25
CA LEU A 136 -9.38 5.03 27.94
C LEU A 136 -8.50 3.78 27.74
N GLN A 137 -7.66 3.44 28.73
CA GLN A 137 -6.84 2.22 28.67
C GLN A 137 -7.69 0.95 28.57
N ALA A 138 -8.80 0.87 29.32
CA ALA A 138 -9.76 -0.24 29.22
C ALA A 138 -10.42 -0.32 27.84
N PHE A 139 -10.77 0.81 27.24
CA PHE A 139 -11.26 0.85 25.86
C PHE A 139 -10.20 0.30 24.89
N LEU A 140 -8.96 0.79 24.95
CA LEU A 140 -7.87 0.33 24.07
C LEU A 140 -7.60 -1.18 24.22
N ASN A 141 -7.72 -1.72 25.44
CA ASN A 141 -7.57 -3.14 25.73
C ASN A 141 -8.64 -4.03 25.08
N SER A 142 -9.84 -3.49 24.87
CA SER A 142 -11.01 -4.23 24.33
C SER A 142 -11.35 -3.90 22.88
N ALA A 143 -10.78 -2.82 22.34
CA ALA A 143 -11.08 -2.34 21.00
C ALA A 143 -10.67 -3.36 19.92
N LEU A 144 -11.50 -3.47 18.89
CA LEU A 144 -11.21 -4.21 17.67
C LEU A 144 -11.84 -3.48 16.48
N ILE A 145 -10.99 -3.10 15.52
CA ILE A 145 -11.39 -2.58 14.22
C ILE A 145 -10.78 -3.51 13.19
N SER A 146 -11.63 -4.29 12.50
CA SER A 146 -11.15 -5.22 11.49
C SER A 146 -11.83 -5.01 10.13
N PRO A 147 -11.25 -4.18 9.26
CA PRO A 147 -11.65 -4.12 7.86
C PRO A 147 -11.30 -5.45 7.19
N VAL A 148 -12.30 -6.10 6.57
CA VAL A 148 -12.14 -7.40 5.94
C VAL A 148 -12.10 -7.24 4.43
N LEU A 149 -11.01 -7.67 3.80
CA LEU A 149 -10.88 -7.67 2.35
C LEU A 149 -11.75 -8.76 1.73
N THR A 150 -12.50 -8.39 0.71
CA THR A 150 -13.35 -9.29 -0.06
C THR A 150 -12.91 -9.28 -1.52
N ALA A 151 -13.17 -10.37 -2.25
CA ALA A 151 -12.89 -10.42 -3.68
C ALA A 151 -13.89 -9.53 -4.42
N HIS A 152 -13.40 -8.69 -5.35
CA HIS A 152 -14.29 -7.85 -6.14
C HIS A 152 -14.88 -8.66 -7.31
N PRO A 153 -16.21 -8.81 -7.44
CA PRO A 153 -16.83 -9.73 -8.40
C PRO A 153 -16.60 -9.35 -9.88
N THR A 154 -16.34 -8.08 -10.17
CA THR A 154 -16.24 -7.56 -11.55
C THR A 154 -14.93 -6.84 -11.87
N GLU A 155 -14.06 -6.59 -10.89
CA GLU A 155 -12.93 -5.66 -11.05
C GLU A 155 -11.68 -6.12 -10.29
N VAL A 156 -11.27 -7.35 -10.54
CA VAL A 156 -9.95 -7.79 -10.13
C VAL A 156 -8.94 -7.26 -11.17
N GLN A 157 -8.56 -6.00 -10.99
CA GLN A 157 -7.52 -5.37 -11.79
C GLN A 157 -6.26 -6.24 -11.74
N ARG A 158 -5.64 -6.43 -12.89
CA ARG A 158 -4.43 -7.24 -12.99
C ARG A 158 -3.31 -6.55 -12.24
N LYS A 159 -2.45 -7.32 -11.59
CA LYS A 159 -1.20 -6.81 -11.01
C LYS A 159 -0.44 -5.87 -11.95
N SER A 160 -0.29 -6.23 -13.23
CA SER A 160 0.38 -5.37 -14.22
C SER A 160 -0.29 -4.01 -14.43
N ILE A 161 -1.61 -3.93 -14.34
CA ILE A 161 -2.37 -2.66 -14.44
C ILE A 161 -2.18 -1.86 -13.16
N LEU A 162 -2.30 -2.52 -11.99
CA LEU A 162 -2.08 -1.89 -10.69
C LEU A 162 -0.65 -1.33 -10.57
N ASP A 163 0.36 -2.08 -11.01
CA ASP A 163 1.76 -1.64 -11.02
C ASP A 163 1.92 -0.37 -11.87
N CYS A 164 1.30 -0.33 -13.05
CA CYS A 164 1.31 0.88 -13.90
C CYS A 164 0.59 2.05 -13.21
N HIS A 165 -0.55 1.82 -12.56
CA HIS A 165 -1.27 2.86 -11.82
C HIS A 165 -0.44 3.43 -10.67
N LEU A 166 0.23 2.57 -9.90
CA LEU A 166 1.11 2.98 -8.80
C LEU A 166 2.30 3.81 -9.31
N ILE A 167 2.88 3.42 -10.45
CA ILE A 167 3.99 4.17 -11.06
C ILE A 167 3.51 5.54 -11.57
N ILE A 168 2.38 5.59 -12.30
CA ILE A 168 1.79 6.85 -12.77
C ILE A 168 1.45 7.77 -11.60
N SER A 169 0.82 7.23 -10.54
CA SER A 169 0.51 7.97 -9.31
C SER A 169 1.78 8.52 -8.66
N SER A 170 2.85 7.73 -8.58
CA SER A 170 4.14 8.17 -8.06
C SER A 170 4.74 9.29 -8.92
N LEU A 171 4.70 9.18 -10.25
CA LEU A 171 5.25 10.20 -11.16
C LEU A 171 4.52 11.54 -11.02
N LEU A 172 3.18 11.53 -10.96
CA LEU A 172 2.38 12.72 -10.71
C LEU A 172 2.62 13.29 -9.31
N SER A 173 2.73 12.42 -8.29
CA SER A 173 3.06 12.85 -6.94
C SER A 173 4.46 13.46 -6.85
N THR A 174 5.44 13.00 -7.61
CA THR A 174 6.78 13.61 -7.63
C THR A 174 6.71 14.97 -8.30
N ARG A 175 5.97 15.10 -9.42
CA ARG A 175 5.73 16.36 -10.12
C ARG A 175 5.05 17.42 -9.24
N ASP A 176 4.14 16.99 -8.36
CA ASP A 176 3.49 17.87 -7.36
C ASP A 176 4.44 18.30 -6.23
N ARG A 177 5.39 17.43 -5.85
CA ARG A 177 6.18 17.57 -4.62
C ARG A 177 7.50 18.27 -4.83
N MET A 178 8.06 18.21 -6.02
CA MET A 178 9.40 18.71 -6.33
C MET A 178 9.31 19.91 -7.26
N ASP A 179 10.15 20.91 -7.02
CA ASP A 179 10.36 22.02 -7.95
C ASP A 179 11.27 21.52 -9.08
N MET A 180 10.65 20.88 -10.07
CA MET A 180 11.34 20.24 -11.18
C MET A 180 11.82 21.27 -12.20
N THR A 181 13.03 21.10 -12.72
CA THR A 181 13.50 21.88 -13.87
C THR A 181 12.70 21.54 -15.13
N PRO A 182 12.76 22.36 -16.20
CA PRO A 182 12.11 22.02 -17.46
C PRO A 182 12.56 20.67 -18.05
N GLU A 183 13.84 20.30 -17.85
CA GLU A 183 14.39 19.01 -18.28
C GLU A 183 13.81 17.85 -17.45
N ASP A 184 13.78 17.98 -16.12
CA ASP A 184 13.16 16.98 -15.23
C ASP A 184 11.67 16.76 -15.54
N LEU A 185 10.94 17.84 -15.86
CA LEU A 185 9.53 17.76 -16.26
C LEU A 185 9.34 17.02 -17.58
N ALA A 186 10.26 17.19 -18.53
CA ALA A 186 10.25 16.49 -19.81
C ALA A 186 10.53 15.00 -19.61
N ASP A 187 11.54 14.65 -18.81
CA ASP A 187 11.86 13.25 -18.46
C ASP A 187 10.72 12.57 -17.71
N ASN A 188 10.12 13.26 -16.75
CA ASN A 188 8.93 12.79 -16.04
C ASN A 188 7.76 12.53 -17.01
N GLU A 189 7.51 13.44 -17.96
CA GLU A 189 6.45 13.26 -18.96
C GLU A 189 6.76 12.09 -19.91
N ILE A 190 8.01 11.87 -20.30
CA ILE A 190 8.42 10.70 -21.08
C ILE A 190 8.11 9.41 -20.31
N LEU A 191 8.39 9.36 -19.00
CA LEU A 191 8.03 8.21 -18.17
C LEU A 191 6.51 8.00 -18.10
N LEU A 192 5.72 9.07 -17.92
CA LEU A 192 4.26 8.99 -17.97
C LEU A 192 3.78 8.42 -19.31
N ARG A 193 4.31 8.90 -20.43
CA ARG A 193 4.00 8.40 -21.78
C ARG A 193 4.32 6.92 -21.92
N ARG A 194 5.48 6.46 -21.43
CA ARG A 194 5.86 5.03 -21.44
C ARG A 194 4.84 4.16 -20.72
N PHE A 195 4.42 4.55 -19.51
CA PHE A 195 3.48 3.73 -18.73
C PHE A 195 2.05 3.81 -19.24
N VAL A 196 1.62 4.94 -19.80
CA VAL A 196 0.32 5.02 -20.51
C VAL A 196 0.33 4.16 -21.76
N LEU A 197 1.43 4.13 -22.52
CA LEU A 197 1.59 3.23 -23.67
C LEU A 197 1.56 1.75 -23.24
N ILE A 198 2.26 1.39 -22.16
CA ILE A 198 2.21 0.03 -21.61
C ILE A 198 0.78 -0.34 -21.22
N LEU A 199 0.04 0.56 -20.56
CA LEU A 199 -1.38 0.35 -20.27
C LEU A 199 -2.20 0.15 -21.54
N TRP A 200 -2.00 0.97 -22.56
CA TRP A 200 -2.68 0.88 -23.86
C TRP A 200 -2.35 -0.41 -24.62
N GLN A 201 -1.16 -0.98 -24.45
CA GLN A 201 -0.79 -2.26 -25.07
C GLN A 201 -1.11 -3.46 -24.18
N THR A 202 -1.47 -3.23 -22.92
CA THR A 202 -1.86 -4.29 -21.98
C THR A 202 -3.33 -4.64 -22.19
N ARG A 203 -3.62 -5.94 -22.39
CA ARG A 203 -5.00 -6.42 -22.52
C ARG A 203 -5.83 -6.11 -21.26
N MET A 204 -6.94 -5.37 -21.42
CA MET A 204 -7.84 -4.98 -20.32
C MET A 204 -8.65 -6.17 -19.80
N LEU A 205 -9.29 -6.91 -20.71
CA LEU A 205 -10.11 -8.06 -20.37
C LEU A 205 -9.26 -9.34 -20.28
N ARG A 206 -9.60 -10.20 -19.33
CA ARG A 206 -9.09 -11.57 -19.25
C ARG A 206 -9.93 -12.46 -20.16
N THR A 207 -9.28 -13.25 -20.99
CA THR A 207 -9.92 -14.29 -21.81
C THR A 207 -10.24 -15.55 -21.01
N ALA A 208 -9.60 -15.72 -19.85
CA ALA A 208 -9.83 -16.83 -18.92
C ALA A 208 -10.37 -16.30 -17.58
N LYS A 209 -11.26 -17.07 -16.95
CA LYS A 209 -11.76 -16.80 -15.59
C LYS A 209 -10.59 -16.81 -14.61
N LEU A 210 -10.62 -15.90 -13.64
CA LEU A 210 -9.64 -15.89 -12.54
C LEU A 210 -9.78 -17.15 -11.71
N THR A 211 -8.66 -17.72 -11.33
CA THR A 211 -8.64 -18.74 -10.27
C THR A 211 -8.72 -18.05 -8.91
N VAL A 212 -9.23 -18.74 -7.88
CA VAL A 212 -9.24 -18.19 -6.51
C VAL A 212 -7.82 -17.85 -6.06
N ASN A 213 -6.82 -18.63 -6.47
CA ASN A 213 -5.40 -18.32 -6.20
C ASN A 213 -4.95 -16.99 -6.81
N ASP A 214 -5.46 -16.61 -7.99
CA ASP A 214 -5.16 -15.30 -8.56
C ASP A 214 -5.80 -14.17 -7.74
N GLU A 215 -7.02 -14.36 -7.25
CA GLU A 215 -7.71 -13.39 -6.39
C GLU A 215 -6.95 -13.20 -5.07
N ILE A 216 -6.50 -14.30 -4.44
CA ILE A 216 -5.65 -14.28 -3.25
C ILE A 216 -4.41 -13.43 -3.52
N LYS A 217 -3.68 -13.70 -4.62
CA LYS A 217 -2.47 -12.93 -4.98
C LYS A 217 -2.75 -11.45 -5.16
N ASN A 218 -3.83 -11.09 -5.84
CA ASN A 218 -4.18 -9.68 -6.05
C ASN A 218 -4.55 -8.99 -4.73
N GLY A 219 -5.27 -9.68 -3.82
CA GLY A 219 -5.57 -9.18 -2.48
C GLY A 219 -4.30 -8.94 -1.64
N LEU A 220 -3.31 -9.83 -1.76
CA LEU A 220 -2.05 -9.74 -1.03
C LEU A 220 -1.17 -8.55 -1.46
N GLU A 221 -1.35 -8.02 -2.68
CA GLU A 221 -0.60 -6.83 -3.11
C GLU A 221 -0.91 -5.62 -2.22
N PHE A 222 -2.17 -5.43 -1.78
CA PHE A 222 -2.57 -4.35 -0.87
C PHE A 222 -1.80 -4.35 0.45
N TYR A 223 -1.45 -5.55 0.96
CA TYR A 223 -0.59 -5.66 2.14
C TYR A 223 0.83 -5.17 1.86
N ARG A 224 1.41 -5.56 0.72
CA ARG A 224 2.79 -5.23 0.33
C ARG A 224 3.00 -3.74 0.12
N TYR A 225 2.09 -3.10 -0.63
CA TYR A 225 2.28 -1.70 -1.00
C TYR A 225 1.72 -0.71 0.04
N THR A 226 0.74 -1.11 0.86
CA THR A 226 0.11 -0.23 1.87
C THR A 226 0.19 -0.80 3.29
N PHE A 227 -0.56 -1.87 3.61
CA PHE A 227 -0.89 -2.15 5.01
C PHE A 227 0.32 -2.45 5.90
N LEU A 228 1.28 -3.24 5.42
CA LEU A 228 2.48 -3.61 6.18
C LEU A 228 3.33 -2.39 6.60
N LYS A 229 3.22 -1.28 5.87
CA LYS A 229 4.01 -0.06 6.12
C LYS A 229 3.20 1.03 6.80
N GLU A 230 1.94 1.21 6.43
CA GLU A 230 1.14 2.35 6.89
C GLU A 230 0.40 2.07 8.20
N ILE A 231 -0.04 0.83 8.47
CA ILE A 231 -0.70 0.51 9.74
C ILE A 231 0.25 0.73 10.95
N PRO A 232 1.51 0.26 10.93
CA PRO A 232 2.46 0.59 12.00
C PRO A 232 2.64 2.09 12.24
N LYS A 233 2.60 2.91 11.20
CA LYS A 233 2.72 4.38 11.33
C LYS A 233 1.48 5.00 11.97
N ILE A 234 0.28 4.45 11.72
CA ILE A 234 -0.94 4.89 12.40
C ILE A 234 -0.81 4.65 13.91
N TYR A 235 -0.29 3.48 14.31
CA TYR A 235 0.01 3.18 15.72
C TYR A 235 1.04 4.14 16.30
N ALA A 236 2.17 4.33 15.63
CA ALA A 236 3.20 5.26 16.08
C ALA A 236 2.66 6.69 16.24
N GLY A 237 1.84 7.16 15.30
CA GLY A 237 1.16 8.45 15.40
C GLY A 237 0.19 8.53 16.57
N MET A 238 -0.54 7.45 16.86
CA MET A 238 -1.44 7.38 18.01
C MET A 238 -0.69 7.42 19.34
N GLU A 239 0.41 6.67 19.47
CA GLU A 239 1.28 6.67 20.64
C GLU A 239 1.82 8.08 20.89
N GLN A 240 2.35 8.74 19.86
CA GLN A 240 2.86 10.11 19.96
C GLN A 240 1.77 11.09 20.40
N GLU A 241 0.58 11.01 19.81
CA GLU A 241 -0.52 11.92 20.16
C GLU A 241 -1.07 11.66 21.58
N LEU A 242 -1.05 10.41 22.07
CA LEU A 242 -1.44 10.09 23.45
C LEU A 242 -0.38 10.56 24.46
N SER A 243 0.90 10.25 24.23
CA SER A 243 2.00 10.67 25.12
C SER A 243 2.15 12.19 25.17
N ALA A 244 1.77 12.91 24.11
CA ALA A 244 1.75 14.38 24.12
C ALA A 244 0.60 14.98 24.95
N ARG A 245 -0.51 14.25 25.13
CA ARG A 245 -1.71 14.74 25.84
C ARG A 245 -1.77 14.31 27.30
N TYR A 246 -1.26 13.12 27.59
CA TYR A 246 -1.38 12.50 28.90
C TYR A 246 0.01 12.15 29.42
N LYS A 247 0.18 12.23 30.75
CA LYS A 247 1.42 11.80 31.42
C LYS A 247 1.46 10.29 31.67
N HIS A 248 0.31 9.64 31.55
CA HIS A 248 0.17 8.20 31.66
C HIS A 248 0.70 7.49 30.42
N ASP A 249 1.48 6.44 30.63
CA ASP A 249 1.97 5.60 29.55
C ASP A 249 0.87 4.63 29.10
N PHE A 250 0.30 4.90 27.92
CA PHE A 250 -0.76 4.08 27.38
C PHE A 250 -0.19 2.88 26.64
N LYS A 251 -0.58 1.68 27.07
CA LYS A 251 -0.38 0.49 26.26
C LYS A 251 -1.42 0.49 25.14
N ILE A 252 -0.98 0.50 23.88
CA ILE A 252 -1.86 0.37 22.72
C ILE A 252 -1.76 -1.04 22.14
N PRO A 253 -2.75 -1.93 22.38
CA PRO A 253 -2.79 -3.23 21.73
C PRO A 253 -3.07 -3.10 20.23
N PRO A 254 -2.77 -4.13 19.43
CA PRO A 254 -3.11 -4.14 18.01
C PRO A 254 -4.63 -4.27 17.81
N PHE A 255 -5.41 -3.20 18.03
CA PHE A 255 -6.87 -3.19 17.80
C PHE A 255 -7.27 -3.05 16.31
N LEU A 256 -6.50 -2.37 15.47
CA LEU A 256 -6.70 -2.23 14.03
C LEU A 256 -5.96 -3.35 13.30
N ARG A 257 -6.71 -4.32 12.76
CA ARG A 257 -6.17 -5.48 12.04
C ARG A 257 -6.94 -5.71 10.75
N VAL A 258 -6.26 -5.89 9.63
CA VAL A 258 -6.94 -6.23 8.38
C VAL A 258 -7.25 -7.72 8.37
N GLY A 259 -8.49 -8.09 8.05
CA GLY A 259 -8.91 -9.48 7.83
C GLY A 259 -9.07 -9.79 6.33
N SER A 260 -9.30 -11.06 6.01
CA SER A 260 -9.53 -11.48 4.61
C SER A 260 -10.61 -12.56 4.51
N TRP A 261 -11.48 -12.41 3.50
CA TRP A 261 -12.36 -13.48 3.00
C TRP A 261 -11.84 -14.13 1.73
N ILE A 262 -10.81 -13.55 1.11
CA ILE A 262 -10.30 -13.98 -0.20
C ILE A 262 -9.60 -15.33 -0.04
N GLY A 263 -10.20 -16.39 -0.58
CA GLY A 263 -9.75 -17.77 -0.40
C GLY A 263 -10.34 -18.49 0.81
N GLY A 264 -11.18 -17.83 1.60
CA GLY A 264 -11.86 -18.39 2.78
C GLY A 264 -13.39 -18.48 2.66
N ASP A 265 -14.01 -17.57 1.90
CA ASP A 265 -15.45 -17.58 1.65
C ASP A 265 -15.84 -18.64 0.60
N ARG A 266 -16.52 -19.70 1.04
CA ARG A 266 -16.97 -20.82 0.20
C ARG A 266 -18.46 -20.76 -0.13
N ASP A 267 -19.17 -19.77 0.40
CA ASP A 267 -20.63 -19.66 0.25
C ASP A 267 -20.99 -19.44 -1.23
N GLY A 268 -21.66 -20.43 -1.84
CA GLY A 268 -22.00 -20.43 -3.26
C GLY A 268 -20.81 -20.55 -4.22
N ASN A 269 -19.59 -20.81 -3.73
CA ASN A 269 -18.37 -20.89 -4.56
C ASN A 269 -17.65 -22.25 -4.40
N PRO A 270 -17.92 -23.24 -5.28
CA PRO A 270 -17.32 -24.56 -5.17
C PRO A 270 -15.81 -24.58 -5.46
N TYR A 271 -15.26 -23.51 -6.04
CA TYR A 271 -13.83 -23.41 -6.37
C TYR A 271 -12.95 -23.07 -5.16
N VAL A 272 -13.54 -22.63 -4.05
CA VAL A 272 -12.81 -22.46 -2.79
C VAL A 272 -12.81 -23.80 -2.09
N THR A 273 -11.76 -24.58 -2.28
CA THR A 273 -11.55 -25.90 -1.65
C THR A 273 -10.69 -25.77 -0.39
N HIS A 274 -10.51 -26.87 0.35
CA HIS A 274 -9.58 -26.91 1.49
C HIS A 274 -8.12 -26.65 1.04
N ASP A 275 -7.71 -27.17 -0.12
CA ASP A 275 -6.39 -26.88 -0.71
C ASP A 275 -6.20 -25.39 -1.02
N VAL A 276 -7.25 -24.74 -1.53
CA VAL A 276 -7.24 -23.30 -1.80
C VAL A 276 -7.13 -22.49 -0.51
N MET A 277 -7.85 -22.89 0.54
CA MET A 277 -7.76 -22.24 1.85
C MET A 277 -6.37 -22.43 2.48
N GLN A 278 -5.79 -23.63 2.38
CA GLN A 278 -4.43 -23.90 2.84
C GLN A 278 -3.41 -23.04 2.06
N SER A 279 -3.54 -22.98 0.72
CA SER A 279 -2.76 -22.12 -0.15
C SER A 279 -2.91 -20.64 0.23
N ALA A 280 -4.12 -20.18 0.56
CA ALA A 280 -4.38 -18.81 0.99
C ALA A 280 -3.59 -18.49 2.26
N VAL A 281 -3.70 -19.31 3.30
CA VAL A 281 -2.98 -19.10 4.57
C VAL A 281 -1.45 -19.16 4.36
N GLN A 282 -0.96 -20.08 3.55
CA GLN A 282 0.46 -20.17 3.19
C GLN A 282 0.95 -18.91 2.48
N GLN A 283 0.21 -18.40 1.49
CA GLN A 283 0.58 -17.19 0.77
C GLN A 283 0.56 -15.94 1.67
N HIS A 284 -0.43 -15.83 2.58
CA HIS A 284 -0.45 -14.77 3.60
C HIS A 284 0.81 -14.84 4.49
N SER A 285 1.12 -16.02 5.03
CA SER A 285 2.31 -16.25 5.86
C SER A 285 3.61 -15.90 5.13
N SER A 286 3.72 -16.33 3.87
CA SER A 286 4.86 -16.04 2.99
C SER A 286 5.08 -14.53 2.81
N VAL A 287 4.01 -13.76 2.56
CA VAL A 287 4.08 -12.29 2.40
C VAL A 287 4.58 -11.60 3.67
N ALA A 288 4.09 -12.00 4.85
CA ALA A 288 4.53 -11.41 6.12
C ALA A 288 6.02 -11.67 6.37
N LEU A 289 6.45 -12.93 6.24
CA LEU A 289 7.84 -13.32 6.50
C LEU A 289 8.81 -12.72 5.48
N GLU A 290 8.42 -12.59 4.22
CA GLU A 290 9.24 -11.93 3.20
C GLU A 290 9.43 -10.44 3.54
N PHE A 291 8.38 -9.76 3.99
CA PHE A 291 8.49 -8.39 4.47
C PHE A 291 9.44 -8.27 5.67
N TYR A 292 9.33 -9.17 6.65
CA TYR A 292 10.21 -9.17 7.82
C TYR A 292 11.67 -9.43 7.44
N LEU A 293 11.97 -10.43 6.61
CA LEU A 293 13.31 -10.71 6.10
C LEU A 293 13.93 -9.47 5.43
N ASN A 294 13.17 -8.80 4.56
CA ASN A 294 13.64 -7.61 3.85
C ASN A 294 13.92 -6.44 4.81
N GLU A 295 13.03 -6.18 5.77
CA GLU A 295 13.20 -5.11 6.75
C GLU A 295 14.35 -5.41 7.73
N THR A 296 14.50 -6.65 8.21
CA THR A 296 15.62 -7.07 9.05
C THR A 296 16.95 -6.91 8.32
N ASN A 297 17.03 -7.34 7.06
CA ASN A 297 18.24 -7.14 6.26
C ASN A 297 18.55 -5.64 6.08
N LEU A 298 17.54 -4.83 5.77
CA LEU A 298 17.73 -3.39 5.59
C LEU A 298 18.20 -2.71 6.89
N LEU A 299 17.66 -3.11 8.04
CA LEU A 299 18.16 -2.68 9.35
C LEU A 299 19.60 -3.13 9.56
N GLY A 300 19.94 -4.38 9.26
CA GLY A 300 21.30 -4.91 9.42
C GLY A 300 22.34 -4.16 8.58
N THR A 301 21.98 -3.77 7.35
CA THR A 301 22.88 -2.96 6.51
C THR A 301 23.09 -1.54 7.05
N ARG A 302 22.10 -0.97 7.75
CA ARG A 302 22.12 0.44 8.19
C ARG A 302 22.58 0.65 9.63
N LEU A 303 22.33 -0.29 10.55
CA LEU A 303 22.68 -0.19 11.97
C LEU A 303 24.11 -0.66 12.24
N SER A 304 25.08 0.08 11.69
CA SER A 304 26.53 -0.13 11.85
C SER A 304 27.10 0.53 13.11
N LEU A 305 26.31 0.62 14.18
CA LEU A 305 26.75 1.29 15.40
C LEU A 305 27.86 0.45 16.03
N THR A 306 29.00 1.09 16.30
CA THR A 306 30.17 0.43 16.90
C THR A 306 30.14 0.50 18.42
N ASP A 307 30.45 -0.60 19.09
CA ASP A 307 30.59 -0.68 20.56
C ASP A 307 31.76 0.15 21.11
N ARG A 308 32.62 0.69 20.23
CA ARG A 308 33.67 1.65 20.57
C ARG A 308 33.15 3.07 20.80
N LEU A 309 31.95 3.37 20.28
CA LEU A 309 31.35 4.71 20.36
C LEU A 309 30.05 4.73 21.17
N VAL A 310 29.35 3.60 21.24
CA VAL A 310 28.09 3.50 21.98
C VAL A 310 28.14 2.35 22.98
N GLU A 311 27.56 2.57 24.16
CA GLU A 311 27.32 1.50 25.11
C GLU A 311 26.15 0.64 24.63
N VAL A 312 26.27 -0.67 24.79
CA VAL A 312 25.22 -1.64 24.43
C VAL A 312 24.81 -2.46 25.63
N SER A 313 23.53 -2.83 25.68
CA SER A 313 23.01 -3.69 26.73
C SER A 313 23.65 -5.07 26.70
N ASP A 314 23.69 -5.74 27.86
CA ASP A 314 24.21 -7.11 27.95
C ASP A 314 23.39 -8.10 27.12
N ASP A 315 22.07 -7.90 27.04
CA ASP A 315 21.18 -8.70 26.20
C ASP A 315 21.50 -8.55 24.71
N LEU A 316 21.79 -7.31 24.24
CA LEU A 316 22.18 -7.10 22.86
C LEU A 316 23.55 -7.73 22.57
N ARG A 317 24.49 -7.64 23.51
CA ARG A 317 25.81 -8.27 23.38
C ARG A 317 25.67 -9.79 23.28
N ALA A 318 24.88 -10.41 24.15
CA ALA A 318 24.59 -11.84 24.11
C ALA A 318 23.93 -12.26 22.78
N LEU A 319 22.98 -11.47 22.29
CA LEU A 319 22.32 -11.71 21.01
C LEU A 319 23.30 -11.64 19.83
N ALA A 320 24.20 -10.65 19.83
CA ALA A 320 25.24 -10.45 18.83
C ALA A 320 26.30 -11.57 18.84
N ASP A 321 26.70 -12.04 20.03
CA ASP A 321 27.67 -13.13 20.19
C ASP A 321 27.14 -14.46 19.70
N ALA A 322 25.83 -14.66 19.81
CA ALA A 322 25.19 -15.82 19.25
C ALA A 322 24.94 -15.73 17.72
N ALA A 323 25.41 -14.70 17.01
CA ALA A 323 25.14 -14.52 15.57
C ALA A 323 25.89 -15.48 14.64
N HIS A 324 26.99 -16.08 15.10
CA HIS A 324 27.86 -16.94 14.28
C HIS A 324 28.44 -16.19 13.05
N ASP A 325 28.54 -14.87 13.12
CA ASP A 325 29.20 -14.04 12.10
C ASP A 325 30.72 -14.01 12.37
N THR A 326 31.50 -14.59 11.47
CA THR A 326 32.97 -14.68 11.60
C THR A 326 33.72 -13.53 10.93
N ALA A 327 33.00 -12.54 10.36
CA ALA A 327 33.65 -11.42 9.70
C ALA A 327 34.29 -10.46 10.71
N ILE A 328 35.62 -10.39 10.70
CA ILE A 328 36.41 -9.52 11.58
C ILE A 328 36.00 -8.04 11.42
N SER A 329 35.64 -7.62 10.21
CA SER A 329 35.25 -6.24 9.91
C SER A 329 33.93 -5.80 10.56
N ARG A 330 33.15 -6.72 11.14
CA ARG A 330 31.89 -6.44 11.82
C ARG A 330 31.92 -6.78 13.31
N ALA A 331 33.09 -7.18 13.83
CA ALA A 331 33.22 -7.69 15.19
C ALA A 331 32.75 -6.67 16.23
N ASP A 332 33.04 -5.39 16.00
CA ASP A 332 32.70 -4.25 16.84
C ASP A 332 31.33 -3.63 16.50
N GLU A 333 30.50 -4.26 15.66
CA GLU A 333 29.16 -3.77 15.25
C GLU A 333 28.03 -4.66 15.84
N PRO A 334 27.73 -4.57 17.15
CA PRO A 334 26.82 -5.50 17.83
C PRO A 334 25.39 -5.50 17.25
N TYR A 335 24.84 -4.35 16.87
CA TYR A 335 23.49 -4.27 16.28
C TYR A 335 23.41 -5.01 14.94
N ARG A 336 24.40 -4.83 14.07
CA ARG A 336 24.47 -5.53 12.79
C ARG A 336 24.60 -7.04 13.00
N ARG A 337 25.46 -7.47 13.91
CA ARG A 337 25.62 -8.89 14.27
C ARG A 337 24.32 -9.50 14.82
N ALA A 338 23.65 -8.81 15.73
CA ALA A 338 22.34 -9.23 16.23
C ALA A 338 21.31 -9.39 15.09
N LEU A 339 21.27 -8.45 14.14
CA LEU A 339 20.35 -8.53 12.99
C LEU A 339 20.69 -9.66 12.01
N ILE A 340 21.97 -10.01 11.85
CA ILE A 340 22.39 -11.20 11.09
C ILE A 340 21.85 -12.49 11.74
N ARG A 341 21.90 -12.56 13.08
CA ARG A 341 21.29 -13.67 13.83
C ARG A 341 19.78 -13.72 13.60
N ILE A 342 19.10 -12.59 13.81
CA ILE A 342 17.65 -12.47 13.65
C ILE A 342 17.23 -12.89 12.24
N TYR A 343 17.95 -12.44 11.21
CA TYR A 343 17.70 -12.82 9.82
C TYR A 343 17.85 -14.32 9.62
N SER A 344 18.90 -14.94 10.17
CA SER A 344 19.11 -16.38 10.06
C SER A 344 17.98 -17.19 10.73
N ARG A 345 17.51 -16.76 11.91
CA ARG A 345 16.36 -17.37 12.58
C ARG A 345 15.05 -17.18 11.81
N LEU A 346 14.81 -15.99 11.25
CA LEU A 346 13.65 -15.73 10.39
C LEU A 346 13.68 -16.60 9.12
N SER A 347 14.85 -16.77 8.51
CA SER A 347 15.03 -17.64 7.34
C SER A 347 14.70 -19.09 7.68
N ALA A 348 15.18 -19.59 8.83
CA ALA A 348 14.84 -20.93 9.31
C ALA A 348 13.33 -21.07 9.61
N THR A 349 12.71 -20.02 10.16
CA THR A 349 11.26 -19.99 10.43
C THR A 349 10.45 -20.07 9.15
N ALA A 350 10.85 -19.32 8.11
CA ALA A 350 10.23 -19.37 6.80
C ALA A 350 10.32 -20.78 6.19
N GLN A 351 11.50 -21.40 6.24
CA GLN A 351 11.71 -22.77 5.75
C GLN A 351 10.87 -23.80 6.53
N GLN A 352 10.80 -23.70 7.85
CA GLN A 352 9.98 -24.60 8.68
C GLN A 352 8.49 -24.50 8.32
N LEU A 353 8.03 -23.29 7.98
CA LEU A 353 6.65 -23.05 7.53
C LEU A 353 6.43 -23.39 6.04
N GLY A 354 7.45 -23.92 5.36
CA GLY A 354 7.37 -24.38 3.97
C GLY A 354 7.56 -23.28 2.92
N HIS A 355 8.16 -22.14 3.29
CA HIS A 355 8.37 -21.01 2.40
C HIS A 355 9.81 -20.92 1.91
N ASP A 356 9.99 -20.81 0.60
CA ASP A 356 11.27 -20.47 -0.04
C ASP A 356 11.24 -19.01 -0.52
N ILE A 357 11.54 -18.10 0.40
CA ILE A 357 11.42 -16.64 0.21
C ILE A 357 12.67 -15.87 0.69
N ALA A 358 13.70 -16.58 1.14
CA ALA A 358 14.94 -15.97 1.59
C ALA A 358 15.79 -15.58 0.38
N HIS A 359 15.82 -14.29 0.06
CA HIS A 359 16.61 -13.76 -1.06
C HIS A 359 18.13 -13.74 -0.78
N LEU A 360 18.52 -13.78 0.49
CA LEU A 360 19.91 -13.85 0.92
C LEU A 360 20.18 -15.17 1.64
N ARG A 361 21.39 -15.69 1.46
CA ARG A 361 21.83 -16.86 2.22
C ARG A 361 22.05 -16.46 3.69
N PRO A 362 21.41 -17.13 4.65
CA PRO A 362 21.64 -16.85 6.06
C PRO A 362 23.09 -17.19 6.43
N THR A 363 23.69 -16.38 7.29
CA THR A 363 25.06 -16.62 7.78
C THR A 363 25.14 -17.90 8.61
N ASN A 364 24.09 -18.22 9.37
CA ASN A 364 23.93 -19.51 10.03
C ASN A 364 22.82 -20.33 9.36
N PRO A 365 23.13 -21.33 8.52
CA PRO A 365 22.12 -22.18 7.88
C PRO A 365 21.41 -23.13 8.85
N ASN A 366 21.98 -23.36 10.04
CA ASN A 366 21.42 -24.23 11.08
C ASN A 366 20.80 -23.41 12.23
N ALA A 367 20.40 -22.16 11.96
CA ALA A 367 19.76 -21.33 12.95
C ALA A 367 18.45 -21.97 13.43
N GLN A 368 18.21 -21.90 14.74
CA GLN A 368 16.93 -22.35 15.30
C GLN A 368 15.82 -21.36 14.89
N PRO A 369 14.69 -21.85 14.34
CA PRO A 369 13.57 -21.01 13.98
C PRO A 369 12.93 -20.36 15.23
N TYR A 370 12.08 -19.36 15.00
CA TYR A 370 11.21 -18.83 16.05
C TYR A 370 9.97 -19.72 16.18
N ASP A 371 9.60 -20.09 17.41
CA ASP A 371 8.41 -20.90 17.65
C ASP A 371 7.13 -20.07 17.44
N LYS A 372 7.17 -18.79 17.81
CA LYS A 372 6.04 -17.86 17.70
C LYS A 372 6.50 -16.44 17.37
N PRO A 373 5.64 -15.58 16.79
CA PRO A 373 6.00 -14.20 16.45
C PRO A 373 6.45 -13.37 17.65
N GLN A 374 6.00 -13.69 18.87
CA GLN A 374 6.42 -13.01 20.09
C GLN A 374 7.91 -13.19 20.39
N ASP A 375 8.52 -14.32 19.99
CA ASP A 375 9.95 -14.54 20.20
C ASP A 375 10.77 -13.67 19.24
N TYR A 376 10.27 -13.43 18.03
CA TYR A 376 10.87 -12.48 17.12
C TYR A 376 10.70 -11.03 17.62
N MET A 377 9.52 -10.68 18.14
CA MET A 377 9.30 -9.38 18.76
C MET A 377 10.24 -9.15 19.95
N ALA A 378 10.47 -10.16 20.78
CA ALA A 378 11.39 -10.06 21.91
C ALA A 378 12.82 -9.75 21.46
N ASP A 379 13.31 -10.40 20.40
CA ASP A 379 14.62 -10.07 19.81
C ASP A 379 14.64 -8.60 19.32
N LEU A 380 13.57 -8.10 18.68
CA LEU A 380 13.49 -6.69 18.28
C LEU A 380 13.43 -5.72 19.47
N ASP A 381 12.73 -6.09 20.54
CA ASP A 381 12.60 -5.30 21.77
C ASP A 381 13.98 -5.16 22.46
N ILE A 382 14.86 -6.17 22.38
CA ILE A 382 16.27 -6.05 22.85
C ILE A 382 17.01 -4.93 22.11
N LEU A 383 16.86 -4.85 20.78
CA LEU A 383 17.50 -3.79 20.00
C LEU A 383 16.94 -2.41 20.36
N ILE A 384 15.61 -2.29 20.50
CA ILE A 384 14.95 -1.06 20.89
C ILE A 384 15.45 -0.60 22.26
N HIS A 385 15.42 -1.50 23.25
CA HIS A 385 15.85 -1.19 24.61
C HIS A 385 17.31 -0.74 24.67
N SER A 386 18.22 -1.45 23.97
CA SER A 386 19.62 -1.05 23.94
C SER A 386 19.82 0.32 23.30
N LEU A 387 19.07 0.68 22.25
CA LEU A 387 19.15 2.01 21.63
C LEU A 387 18.64 3.11 22.58
N GLU A 388 17.57 2.84 23.30
CA GLU A 388 17.00 3.80 24.25
C GLU A 388 17.91 4.05 25.45
N GLN A 389 18.62 3.01 25.93
CA GLN A 389 19.56 3.12 27.05
C GLN A 389 20.69 4.15 26.80
N HIS A 390 21.22 4.24 25.58
CA HIS A 390 22.25 5.24 25.24
C HIS A 390 21.68 6.49 24.55
N GLY A 391 20.37 6.69 24.59
CA GLY A 391 19.71 7.91 24.12
C GLY A 391 19.49 7.99 22.61
N ALA A 392 19.66 6.92 21.86
CA ALA A 392 19.44 6.87 20.41
C ALA A 392 17.95 6.74 20.02
N LEU A 393 17.10 7.58 20.63
CA LEU A 393 15.64 7.56 20.46
C LEU A 393 15.19 7.69 18.99
N TYR A 394 15.89 8.50 18.19
CA TYR A 394 15.58 8.65 16.76
C TYR A 394 15.82 7.38 15.94
N ILE A 395 16.70 6.49 16.40
CA ILE A 395 16.98 5.22 15.76
C ILE A 395 15.94 4.19 16.19
N SER A 396 15.64 4.10 17.50
CA SER A 396 14.65 3.15 18.01
C SER A 396 13.25 3.44 17.47
N GLN A 397 12.76 4.68 17.59
CA GLN A 397 11.40 5.10 17.23
C GLN A 397 11.12 5.20 15.71
N GLY A 398 12.04 4.71 14.88
CA GLY A 398 11.94 4.75 13.42
C GLY A 398 11.50 3.43 12.80
N ARG A 399 12.31 2.95 11.85
CA ARG A 399 12.04 1.71 11.11
C ARG A 399 11.96 0.48 12.03
N LEU A 400 12.76 0.45 13.10
CA LEU A 400 12.79 -0.66 14.03
C LEU A 400 11.46 -0.81 14.79
N SER A 401 10.97 0.25 15.44
CA SER A 401 9.65 0.22 16.10
C SER A 401 8.50 -0.07 15.11
N ASN A 402 8.57 0.46 13.88
CA ASN A 402 7.57 0.14 12.85
C ASN A 402 7.57 -1.36 12.48
N LEU A 403 8.75 -1.97 12.35
CA LEU A 403 8.88 -3.41 12.10
C LEU A 403 8.32 -4.22 13.27
N ARG A 404 8.70 -3.88 14.50
CA ARG A 404 8.17 -4.51 15.72
C ARG A 404 6.64 -4.43 15.78
N ARG A 405 6.08 -3.25 15.50
CA ARG A 405 4.63 -3.03 15.44
C ARG A 405 3.96 -3.81 14.30
N ALA A 406 4.62 -3.95 13.15
CA ALA A 406 4.12 -4.80 12.07
C ALA A 406 4.04 -6.29 12.51
N VAL A 407 5.03 -6.80 13.24
CA VAL A 407 4.99 -8.18 13.76
C VAL A 407 3.84 -8.35 14.76
N GLU A 408 3.62 -7.36 15.62
CA GLU A 408 2.52 -7.40 16.59
C GLU A 408 1.13 -7.40 15.93
N VAL A 409 0.95 -6.62 14.85
CA VAL A 409 -0.34 -6.50 14.16
C VAL A 409 -0.61 -7.71 13.27
N PHE A 410 0.40 -8.16 12.51
CA PHE A 410 0.22 -9.12 11.42
C PHE A 410 0.70 -10.55 11.78
N GLY A 411 1.61 -10.69 12.75
CA GLY A 411 2.21 -11.98 13.12
C GLY A 411 2.84 -12.73 11.94
N PHE A 412 3.00 -14.05 12.07
CA PHE A 412 3.49 -14.89 10.96
C PHE A 412 2.40 -15.34 9.98
N HIS A 413 1.17 -14.88 10.16
CA HIS A 413 0.01 -15.29 9.35
C HIS A 413 -0.57 -14.14 8.52
N LEU A 414 0.00 -12.93 8.61
CA LEU A 414 -0.44 -11.68 7.98
C LEU A 414 -1.81 -11.18 8.44
N ALA A 415 -2.86 -11.96 8.21
CA ALA A 415 -4.23 -11.59 8.51
C ALA A 415 -5.07 -12.84 8.84
N PRO A 416 -6.09 -12.73 9.71
CA PRO A 416 -7.07 -13.80 9.85
C PRO A 416 -7.78 -14.03 8.51
N LEU A 417 -7.88 -15.30 8.12
CA LEU A 417 -8.68 -15.75 6.99
C LEU A 417 -10.00 -16.32 7.53
N ASP A 418 -11.11 -15.63 7.28
CA ASP A 418 -12.41 -16.11 7.76
C ASP A 418 -12.90 -17.23 6.85
N MET A 419 -13.43 -18.29 7.47
CA MET A 419 -14.14 -19.35 6.76
C MET A 419 -15.63 -19.10 6.84
N ARG A 420 -16.29 -19.07 5.67
CA ARG A 420 -17.73 -18.92 5.56
C ARG A 420 -18.32 -20.06 4.75
N GLN A 421 -19.44 -20.61 5.24
CA GLN A 421 -20.21 -21.64 4.58
C GLN A 421 -21.70 -21.46 4.87
N HIS A 422 -22.55 -21.85 3.91
CA HIS A 422 -24.00 -21.88 4.08
C HIS A 422 -24.40 -22.95 5.09
N SER A 423 -25.32 -22.64 6.02
CA SER A 423 -25.74 -23.53 7.12
C SER A 423 -26.41 -24.85 6.70
N ALA A 424 -26.68 -25.03 5.40
CA ALA A 424 -27.30 -26.23 4.84
C ALA A 424 -26.27 -27.28 4.37
N ILE A 425 -24.98 -26.94 4.39
CA ILE A 425 -23.84 -27.82 4.12
C ILE A 425 -23.16 -28.12 5.45
#